data_AF-A0A8J3EEC8-F1
#
_entry.id   AF-A0A8J3EEC8-F1
#
_cell.length_a   1.000
_cell.length_b   1.000
_cell.length_c   1.000
_cell.angle_alpha   90.00
_cell.angle_beta   90.00
_cell.angle_gamma   90.00
#
_symmetry.space_group_name_H-M   'P 1'
#
loop_
_entity.id
_entity.type
_entity.pdbx_description
1 polymer ?
#
loop_
_entity_poly.entity_id
_entity_poly.type
_entity_poly.pdbx_seq_one_letter_code
_entity_poly.pdbx_strand_id
1 'polypeptide(L)'
;MSLAPAPRSLCAVCRRPERGFGWFDPISSKPPRPSASFCSITCQAWWTLLARRCIAMVDLTEQERAALRAAMRAMAEVMAEIGWSTALNALSEQQVLTLAEVAVGAFQDAMRASASPSSPEVPF
;
A
#
# COMPACT_ATOMS: atom_id res chain seq x y z
N MET A 1 -15.75 -12.77 45.94
CA MET A 1 -15.60 -12.49 44.49
C MET A 1 -14.43 -11.55 44.34
N SER A 2 -13.27 -12.07 43.91
CA SER A 2 -12.06 -11.26 43.77
C SER A 2 -12.24 -10.31 42.58
N LEU A 3 -12.17 -9.00 42.81
CA LEU A 3 -12.14 -8.01 41.73
C LEU A 3 -10.89 -8.29 40.89
N ALA A 4 -11.09 -8.71 39.64
CA ALA A 4 -9.99 -8.81 38.69
C ALA A 4 -9.31 -7.43 38.58
N PRO A 5 -7.97 -7.36 38.58
CA PRO A 5 -7.28 -6.08 38.47
C PRO A 5 -7.70 -5.35 37.19
N ALA A 6 -7.80 -4.02 37.26
CA ALA A 6 -8.11 -3.19 36.09
C ALA A 6 -7.13 -3.50 34.95
N PRO A 7 -7.61 -3.63 33.69
CA PRO A 7 -6.75 -3.95 32.56
C PRO A 7 -5.70 -2.84 32.39
N ARG A 8 -4.44 -3.24 32.15
CA ARG A 8 -3.31 -2.29 31.98
C ARG A 8 -3.41 -1.51 30.66
N SER A 9 -4.16 -2.02 29.69
CA SER A 9 -4.45 -1.34 28.42
C SER A 9 -5.81 -1.76 27.83
N LEU A 10 -6.28 -1.02 26.82
CA LEU A 10 -7.51 -1.30 26.08
C LEU A 10 -7.21 -1.99 24.76
N CYS A 11 -8.13 -2.85 24.32
CA CYS A 11 -8.09 -3.47 22.99
C CYS A 11 -7.98 -2.39 21.90
N ALA A 12 -6.98 -2.50 21.04
CA ALA A 12 -6.74 -1.54 19.95
C ALA A 12 -7.89 -1.51 18.91
N VAL A 13 -8.75 -2.54 18.88
CA VAL A 13 -9.87 -2.66 17.95
C VAL A 13 -11.18 -2.20 18.59
N CYS A 14 -11.62 -2.89 19.64
CA CYS A 14 -12.96 -2.71 20.21
C CYS A 14 -12.97 -1.99 21.56
N ARG A 15 -11.81 -1.51 22.04
CA ARG A 15 -11.62 -0.78 23.30
C ARG A 15 -12.06 -1.51 24.58
N ARG A 16 -12.46 -2.79 24.51
CA ARG A 16 -12.68 -3.64 25.69
C ARG A 16 -11.38 -3.88 26.46
N PRO A 17 -11.44 -4.21 27.76
CA PRO A 17 -10.29 -4.71 28.52
C PRO A 17 -9.49 -5.75 27.74
N GLU A 18 -8.17 -5.60 27.69
CA GLU A 18 -7.31 -6.61 27.10
C GLU A 18 -7.43 -7.95 27.85
N ARG A 19 -7.15 -9.04 27.15
CA ARG A 19 -7.17 -10.40 27.74
C ARG A 19 -5.91 -11.19 27.40
N GLY A 20 -4.78 -10.50 27.32
CA GLY A 20 -3.45 -11.10 27.11
C GLY A 20 -3.06 -11.40 25.66
N PHE A 21 -3.91 -11.03 24.69
CA PHE A 21 -3.53 -11.09 23.26
C PHE A 21 -2.77 -9.81 22.89
N GLY A 22 -1.69 -9.93 22.13
CA GLY A 22 -0.86 -8.79 21.78
C GLY A 22 -0.12 -8.95 20.45
N TRP A 23 0.33 -7.82 19.92
CA TRP A 23 1.17 -7.72 18.73
C TRP A 23 2.34 -6.79 19.02
N PHE A 24 3.51 -7.14 18.52
CA PHE A 24 4.72 -6.32 18.54
C PHE A 24 5.14 -6.03 17.11
N ASP A 25 5.64 -4.83 16.87
CA ASP A 25 6.24 -4.48 15.58
C ASP A 25 7.42 -5.41 15.25
N PRO A 26 7.35 -6.20 14.16
CA PRO A 26 8.42 -7.12 13.78
C PRO A 26 9.61 -6.41 13.14
N ILE A 27 9.45 -5.17 12.66
CA ILE A 27 10.50 -4.38 12.01
C ILE A 27 11.33 -3.64 13.05
N SER A 28 10.68 -3.12 14.10
CA SER A 28 11.38 -2.41 15.18
C SER A 28 11.98 -3.38 16.21
N SER A 29 13.30 -3.51 16.21
CA SER A 29 14.03 -4.29 17.21
C SER A 29 14.42 -3.49 18.47
N LYS A 30 14.33 -2.15 18.43
CA LYS A 30 14.78 -1.26 19.52
C LYS A 30 13.64 -0.89 20.49
N PRO A 31 13.88 -0.91 21.81
CA PRO A 31 12.88 -0.49 22.80
C PRO A 31 12.75 1.05 22.89
N PRO A 32 11.55 1.58 23.20
CA PRO A 32 10.30 0.84 23.36
C PRO A 32 9.73 0.42 21.99
N ARG A 33 9.44 -0.87 21.83
CA ARG A 33 8.86 -1.39 20.60
C ARG A 33 7.37 -1.04 20.56
N PRO A 34 6.86 -0.47 19.44
CA PRO A 34 5.42 -0.31 19.27
C PRO A 34 4.71 -1.64 19.48
N SER A 35 3.64 -1.61 20.28
CA SER A 35 2.85 -2.79 20.60
C SER A 35 1.36 -2.43 20.68
N ALA A 36 0.53 -3.43 20.43
CA ALA A 36 -0.91 -3.33 20.52
C ALA A 36 -1.45 -4.51 21.34
N SER A 37 -2.43 -4.23 22.21
CA SER A 37 -3.11 -5.23 23.02
C SER A 37 -4.53 -5.50 22.50
N PHE A 38 -5.04 -6.70 22.74
CA PHE A 38 -6.34 -7.16 22.25
C PHE A 38 -7.14 -7.95 23.30
N CYS A 39 -8.47 -7.93 23.15
CA CYS A 39 -9.37 -8.69 24.02
C CYS A 39 -9.65 -10.12 23.51
N SER A 40 -9.25 -10.47 22.29
CA SER A 40 -9.43 -11.82 21.72
C SER A 40 -8.54 -12.06 20.50
N ILE A 41 -8.34 -13.33 20.15
CA ILE A 41 -7.66 -13.74 18.91
C ILE A 41 -8.34 -13.16 17.65
N THR A 42 -9.66 -12.99 17.67
CA THR A 42 -10.41 -12.39 16.56
C THR A 42 -10.09 -10.91 16.38
N CYS A 43 -9.99 -10.14 17.47
CA CYS A 43 -9.57 -8.74 17.41
C CYS A 43 -8.11 -8.61 16.93
N GLN A 44 -7.22 -9.50 17.39
CA GLN A 44 -5.84 -9.55 16.91
C GLN A 44 -5.76 -9.88 15.41
N ALA A 45 -6.52 -10.87 14.95
CA ALA A 45 -6.57 -11.27 13.54
C ALA A 45 -7.10 -10.14 12.65
N TRP A 46 -8.17 -9.47 13.06
CA TRP A 46 -8.73 -8.33 12.34
C TRP A 46 -7.73 -7.17 12.23
N TRP A 47 -7.06 -6.83 13.33
CA TRP A 47 -6.01 -5.81 13.32
C TRP A 47 -4.84 -6.21 12.42
N THR A 48 -4.42 -7.47 12.44
CA THR A 48 -3.34 -7.98 11.58
C THR A 48 -3.71 -7.89 10.09
N LEU A 49 -4.96 -8.18 9.72
CA LEU A 49 -5.44 -8.02 8.35
C LEU A 49 -5.41 -6.55 7.92
N LEU A 50 -5.82 -5.62 8.78
CA LEU A 50 -5.76 -4.19 8.51
C LEU A 50 -4.31 -3.69 8.40
N ALA A 51 -3.44 -4.10 9.33
CA ALA A 51 -2.03 -3.76 9.32
C ALA A 51 -1.31 -4.29 8.06
N ARG A 52 -1.64 -5.50 7.59
CA ARG A 52 -1.13 -6.05 6.32
C ARG A 52 -1.52 -5.21 5.11
N ARG A 53 -2.73 -4.63 5.09
CA ARG A 53 -3.14 -3.69 4.03
C ARG A 53 -2.34 -2.38 4.02
N CYS A 54 -1.72 -2.00 5.14
CA CYS A 54 -0.98 -0.75 5.26
C CYS A 54 0.55 -0.91 5.28
N ILE A 55 1.09 -2.11 5.54
CA ILE A 55 2.51 -2.29 5.87
C ILE A 55 3.27 -3.27 4.95
N ALA A 56 2.61 -4.14 4.17
CA ALA A 56 3.32 -5.21 3.48
C ALA A 56 3.07 -5.22 1.97
N MET A 57 4.05 -4.71 1.21
CA MET A 57 4.22 -4.82 -0.25
C MET A 57 3.08 -4.22 -1.09
N VAL A 58 3.41 -3.46 -2.14
CA VAL A 58 2.41 -3.12 -3.15
C VAL A 58 2.15 -4.40 -3.96
N ASP A 59 1.18 -5.19 -3.50
CA ASP A 59 0.68 -6.36 -4.22
C ASP A 59 -0.11 -5.90 -5.44
N LEU A 60 0.62 -5.46 -6.47
CA LEU A 60 0.05 -5.01 -7.73
C LEU A 60 -0.75 -6.16 -8.34
N THR A 61 -2.02 -5.88 -8.63
CA THR A 61 -2.89 -6.71 -9.49
C THR A 61 -2.27 -6.85 -10.89
N GLU A 62 -2.70 -7.84 -11.67
CA GLU A 62 -2.21 -8.01 -13.04
C GLU A 62 -2.48 -6.78 -13.92
N GLN A 63 -3.62 -6.11 -13.71
CA GLN A 63 -3.95 -4.84 -14.36
C GLN A 63 -2.94 -3.75 -13.98
N GLU A 64 -2.65 -3.58 -12.69
CA GLU A 64 -1.69 -2.58 -12.22
C GLU A 64 -0.25 -2.89 -12.68
N ARG A 65 0.13 -4.17 -12.77
CA ARG A 65 1.42 -4.58 -13.36
C ARG A 65 1.49 -4.22 -14.84
N ALA A 66 0.41 -4.42 -15.60
CA ALA A 66 0.34 -4.03 -17.00
C ALA A 66 0.40 -2.50 -17.16
N ALA A 67 -0.32 -1.76 -16.33
CA ALA A 67 -0.29 -0.30 -16.31
C ALA A 67 1.09 0.24 -15.92
N LEU A 68 1.79 -0.41 -14.99
CA LEU A 68 3.17 -0.04 -14.64
C LEU A 68 4.12 -0.21 -15.83
N ARG A 69 3.96 -1.28 -16.63
CA ARG A 69 4.76 -1.44 -17.87
C ARG A 69 4.46 -0.35 -18.90
N ALA A 70 3.20 0.09 -19.02
CA ALA A 70 2.84 1.21 -19.89
C ALA A 70 3.48 2.52 -19.42
N ALA A 71 3.43 2.81 -18.11
CA ALA A 71 4.11 3.96 -17.51
C ALA A 71 5.61 3.97 -17.79
N MET A 72 6.29 2.83 -17.61
CA MET A 72 7.73 2.71 -17.86
C MET A 72 8.10 2.92 -19.34
N ARG A 73 7.24 2.48 -20.28
CA ARG A 73 7.45 2.74 -21.71
C ARG A 73 7.35 4.22 -22.03
N ALA A 74 6.32 4.89 -21.52
CA ALA A 74 6.14 6.32 -21.73
C ALA A 74 7.30 7.15 -21.14
N MET A 75 7.80 6.77 -19.95
CA MET A 75 9.03 7.35 -19.40
C MET A 75 10.26 7.10 -20.28
N ALA A 76 10.37 5.91 -20.87
CA ALA A 76 11.51 5.57 -21.73
C ALA A 76 11.55 6.40 -23.02
N GLU A 77 10.39 6.76 -23.56
CA GLU A 77 10.28 7.67 -24.71
C GLU A 77 10.78 9.07 -24.35
N VAL A 78 10.34 9.61 -23.21
CA VAL A 78 10.82 10.92 -22.72
C VAL A 78 12.32 10.87 -22.38
N MET A 79 12.80 9.80 -21.77
CA MET A 79 14.24 9.62 -21.49
C MET A 79 15.08 9.48 -22.75
N ALA A 80 14.51 9.00 -23.87
CA ALA A 80 15.21 8.96 -25.15
C ALA A 80 15.43 10.36 -25.72
N GLU A 81 14.50 11.30 -25.50
CA GLU A 81 14.64 12.71 -25.88
C GLU A 81 15.64 13.46 -24.99
N ILE A 82 15.62 13.17 -23.69
CA ILE A 82 16.56 13.76 -22.71
C ILE A 82 17.98 13.19 -22.86
N GLY A 83 18.09 11.92 -23.25
CA GLY A 83 19.33 11.18 -23.37
C GLY A 83 19.59 10.27 -22.15
N TRP A 84 19.79 8.98 -22.44
CA TRP A 84 20.03 7.93 -21.43
C TRP A 84 21.34 8.06 -20.65
N SER A 85 22.29 8.88 -21.13
CA SER A 85 23.54 9.17 -20.43
C SER A 85 23.40 10.17 -19.30
N THR A 86 22.27 10.90 -19.25
CA THR A 86 22.03 11.91 -18.23
C THR A 86 21.61 11.22 -16.92
N ALA A 87 22.38 11.45 -15.86
CA ALA A 87 22.03 10.93 -14.55
C ALA A 87 20.73 11.57 -14.05
N LEU A 88 19.87 10.80 -13.37
CA LEU A 88 18.57 11.29 -12.89
C LEU A 88 18.68 12.52 -11.95
N ASN A 89 19.77 12.62 -11.19
CA ASN A 89 20.03 13.76 -10.30
C ASN A 89 20.55 15.01 -11.03
N ALA A 90 20.88 14.90 -12.31
CA ALA A 90 21.33 16.00 -13.17
C ALA A 90 20.20 16.52 -14.07
N LEU A 91 19.00 15.91 -14.00
CA LEU A 91 17.82 16.40 -14.70
C LEU A 91 17.38 17.75 -14.13
N SER A 92 16.92 18.64 -15.01
CA SER A 92 16.28 19.87 -14.57
C SER A 92 14.93 19.57 -13.91
N GLU A 93 14.45 20.50 -13.08
CA GLU A 93 13.13 20.39 -12.44
C GLU A 93 12.03 20.13 -13.47
N GLN A 94 12.04 20.86 -14.58
CA GLN A 94 11.08 20.69 -15.67
C GLN A 94 11.14 19.27 -16.27
N GLN A 95 12.33 18.71 -16.49
CA GLN A 95 12.49 17.37 -17.03
C GLN A 95 11.94 16.29 -16.09
N VAL A 96 12.18 16.43 -14.78
CA VAL A 96 11.65 15.50 -13.78
C VAL A 96 10.12 15.57 -13.71
N LEU A 97 9.56 16.78 -13.73
CA LEU A 97 8.10 16.96 -13.73
C LEU A 97 7.47 16.34 -14.97
N THR A 98 8.04 16.55 -16.17
CA THR A 98 7.56 15.93 -17.41
C THR A 98 7.63 14.40 -17.34
N LEU A 99 8.71 13.82 -16.80
CA LEU A 99 8.81 12.36 -16.62
C LEU A 99 7.72 11.83 -15.70
N ALA A 100 7.44 12.50 -14.59
CA ALA A 100 6.41 12.11 -13.64
C ALA A 100 5.00 12.22 -14.25
N GLU A 101 4.70 13.32 -14.93
CA GLU A 101 3.40 13.54 -15.59
C GLU A 101 3.11 12.48 -16.64
N VAL A 102 4.10 12.18 -17.50
CA VAL A 102 3.95 11.16 -18.55
C VAL A 102 3.78 9.76 -17.96
N ALA A 103 4.53 9.41 -16.91
CA ALA A 103 4.39 8.12 -16.23
C ALA A 103 3.01 7.94 -15.61
N VAL A 104 2.55 8.94 -14.85
CA VAL A 104 1.26 8.90 -14.16
C VAL A 104 0.11 8.91 -15.18
N GLY A 105 0.21 9.72 -16.23
CA GLY A 105 -0.77 9.76 -17.31
C GLY A 105 -0.91 8.40 -17.99
N ALA A 106 0.20 7.81 -18.44
CA ALA A 106 0.20 6.50 -19.09
C ALA A 106 -0.30 5.37 -18.17
N PHE A 107 0.03 5.42 -16.87
CA PHE A 107 -0.53 4.48 -15.89
C PHE A 107 -2.05 4.60 -15.80
N GLN A 108 -2.57 5.83 -15.64
CA GLN A 108 -4.01 6.08 -15.52
C GLN A 108 -4.76 5.70 -16.79
N ASP A 109 -4.19 5.98 -17.97
CA ASP A 109 -4.76 5.57 -19.25
C ASP A 109 -4.86 4.06 -19.39
N ALA A 110 -3.80 3.33 -19.04
CA ALA A 110 -3.80 1.87 -19.05
C ALA A 110 -4.83 1.29 -18.07
N MET A 111 -4.95 1.87 -16.86
CA MET A 111 -5.96 1.48 -15.88
C MET A 111 -7.38 1.73 -16.40
N ARG A 112 -7.65 2.91 -16.98
CA ARG A 112 -8.95 3.24 -17.60
C ARG A 112 -9.31 2.31 -18.74
N ALA A 113 -8.36 2.00 -19.62
CA ALA A 113 -8.57 1.07 -20.72
C ALA A 113 -8.92 -0.35 -20.22
N SER A 114 -8.26 -0.81 -19.14
CA SER A 114 -8.54 -2.12 -18.53
C SER A 114 -9.89 -2.20 -17.81
N ALA A 115 -10.45 -1.06 -17.40
CA ALA A 115 -11.74 -0.96 -16.74
C ALA A 115 -12.93 -0.86 -17.73
N SER A 116 -12.66 -0.71 -19.04
CA SER A 116 -13.72 -0.63 -20.04
C SER A 116 -14.44 -1.99 -20.15
N PRO A 117 -15.77 -2.04 -19.97
CA PRO A 117 -16.49 -3.30 -19.94
C PRO A 117 -16.51 -3.90 -21.35
N SER A 118 -15.77 -4.99 -21.54
CA SER A 118 -16.17 -6.02 -22.50
C SER A 118 -17.30 -6.84 -21.90
N SER A 119 -18.43 -6.18 -21.57
CA SER A 119 -19.64 -6.91 -21.25
C SER A 119 -20.24 -7.41 -22.56
N PRO A 120 -20.32 -8.73 -22.82
CA PRO A 120 -21.32 -9.20 -23.76
C PRO A 120 -22.67 -8.76 -23.18
N GLU A 121 -23.39 -7.95 -23.95
CA GLU A 121 -24.75 -7.51 -23.66
C GLU A 121 -25.57 -8.76 -23.29
N VAL A 122 -26.04 -8.84 -22.05
CA VAL A 122 -26.88 -9.95 -21.59
C VAL A 122 -28.25 -9.74 -22.24
N PRO A 123 -28.70 -10.61 -23.16
CA PRO A 123 -30.02 -10.46 -23.75
C PRO A 123 -31.07 -10.69 -22.66
N PHE A 124 -32.00 -9.74 -22.55
CA PHE A 124 -33.15 -9.77 -21.65
C PHE A 124 -34.09 -10.95 -21.94
#